data_AF-G5D2U4-F1
#
_entry.id   AF-G5D2U4-F1
#
_cell.length_a   1.000
_cell.length_b   1.000
_cell.length_c   1.000
_cell.angle_alpha   90.00
_cell.angle_beta   90.00
_cell.angle_gamma   90.00
#
_symmetry.space_group_name_H-M   'P 1'
#
loop_
_entity.id
_entity.type
_entity.pdbx_description
1 polymer ?
#
loop_
_entity_poly.entity_id
_entity_poly.type
_entity_poly.pdbx_seq_one_letter_code
_entity_poly.pdbx_strand_id
1 'polypeptide(L)'
;HDSTNDFLGPKNCVFRKPEHFAASYALINDQCEGDSLNVAKSLRDHDCVRQEKNRQSNVISDSESGRLGADVSSYNKRCMIHRTQVKETDDKICFTMRPVVSCASGCTAVETKSKEYKFHCMEKNEAAMKLKKRIEKGANPDLSQ
;
A
#
# COMPACT_ATOMS: atom_id res chain seq x y z
N HIS A 1 -0.85 -8.65 -12.15
CA HIS A 1 0.60 -8.45 -12.26
C HIS A 1 0.78 -6.97 -12.59
N ASP A 2 1.54 -6.23 -11.78
CA ASP A 2 1.74 -4.79 -11.97
C ASP A 2 3.16 -4.58 -12.45
N SER A 3 3.35 -4.52 -13.77
CA SER A 3 4.67 -4.47 -14.40
C SER A 3 5.31 -3.08 -14.34
N THR A 4 4.63 -2.10 -13.73
CA THR A 4 5.08 -0.70 -13.68
C THR A 4 6.29 -0.48 -12.77
N ASN A 5 6.66 -1.48 -11.97
CA ASN A 5 7.80 -1.44 -11.06
C ASN A 5 8.77 -2.64 -11.19
N ASP A 6 8.70 -3.40 -12.29
CA ASP A 6 9.59 -4.55 -12.51
C ASP A 6 11.07 -4.13 -12.64
N PHE A 7 11.33 -2.88 -13.05
CA PHE A 7 12.67 -2.29 -13.14
C PHE A 7 12.98 -1.35 -11.96
N LEU A 8 12.51 -1.67 -10.76
CA LEU A 8 12.84 -0.97 -9.53
C LEU A 8 14.23 -1.40 -9.03
N GLY A 9 15.23 -0.55 -9.20
CA GLY A 9 16.58 -0.76 -8.73
C GLY A 9 16.90 -0.11 -7.38
N PRO A 10 18.19 -0.03 -7.01
CA PRO A 10 18.64 0.53 -5.74
C PRO A 10 18.14 1.96 -5.49
N LYS A 11 18.02 2.36 -4.22
CA LYS A 11 17.52 3.68 -3.79
C LYS A 11 16.09 4.00 -4.26
N ASN A 12 15.25 2.99 -4.51
CA ASN A 12 13.85 3.13 -4.96
C ASN A 12 13.74 3.84 -6.32
N CYS A 13 14.68 3.53 -7.21
CA CYS A 13 14.81 4.13 -8.52
C CYS A 13 14.15 3.26 -9.59
N VAL A 14 13.19 3.79 -10.36
CA VAL A 14 12.61 3.04 -11.48
C VAL A 14 13.34 3.40 -12.77
N PHE A 15 13.92 2.38 -13.41
CA PHE A 15 14.61 2.52 -14.68
C PHE A 15 13.67 2.23 -15.85
N ARG A 16 13.81 3.00 -16.94
CA ARG A 16 13.01 2.79 -18.16
C ARG A 16 13.58 1.72 -19.08
N LYS A 17 14.88 1.45 -18.98
CA LYS A 17 15.62 0.53 -19.85
C LYS A 17 16.09 -0.70 -19.05
N PRO A 18 15.89 -1.93 -19.56
CA PRO A 18 16.38 -3.15 -18.90
C PRO A 18 17.88 -3.14 -18.64
N GLU A 19 18.67 -2.56 -19.55
CA GLU A 19 20.14 -2.52 -19.45
C GLU A 19 20.58 -1.63 -18.29
N HIS A 20 19.88 -0.50 -18.09
CA HIS A 20 20.14 0.41 -16.97
C HIS A 20 19.76 -0.25 -15.64
N PHE A 21 18.63 -0.96 -15.61
CA PHE A 21 18.21 -1.72 -14.44
C PHE A 21 19.25 -2.79 -14.07
N ALA A 22 19.68 -3.61 -15.02
CA ALA A 22 20.69 -4.63 -14.78
C ALA A 22 22.03 -4.04 -14.32
N ALA A 23 22.49 -2.98 -14.98
CA ALA A 23 23.74 -2.29 -14.61
C ALA A 23 23.67 -1.62 -13.22
N SER A 24 22.48 -1.21 -12.75
CA SER A 24 22.32 -0.60 -11.43
C SER A 24 22.67 -1.53 -10.25
N TYR A 25 22.66 -2.85 -10.47
CA TYR A 25 23.07 -3.86 -9.48
C TYR A 25 24.52 -4.33 -9.65
N ALA A 26 25.24 -3.83 -10.65
CA ALA A 26 26.64 -4.20 -10.86
C ALA A 26 27.49 -3.74 -9.67
N LEU A 27 28.23 -4.68 -9.06
CA LEU A 27 29.25 -4.36 -8.07
C LEU A 27 30.49 -3.85 -8.81
N ILE A 28 30.71 -2.54 -8.76
CA ILE A 28 31.79 -1.89 -9.49
C ILE A 28 33.02 -1.79 -8.58
N ASN A 29 34.16 -2.31 -9.05
CA ASN A 29 35.48 -2.04 -8.48
C ASN A 29 36.45 -1.62 -9.59
N ASP A 30 37.68 -1.26 -9.22
CA ASP A 30 38.70 -0.77 -10.16
C ASP A 30 39.24 -1.87 -11.10
N GLN A 31 38.83 -3.12 -10.90
CA GLN A 31 39.22 -4.29 -11.71
C GLN A 31 38.11 -4.72 -12.69
N CYS A 32 36.96 -4.06 -12.68
CA CYS A 32 35.88 -4.36 -13.61
C CYS A 32 36.20 -3.78 -15.00
N GLU A 33 35.91 -4.54 -16.05
CA GLU A 33 36.03 -4.14 -17.46
C GLU A 33 34.74 -4.48 -18.24
N GLY A 34 34.56 -3.88 -19.41
CA GLY A 34 33.43 -4.17 -20.33
C GLY A 34 32.27 -3.16 -20.28
N ASP A 35 31.27 -3.39 -21.13
CA ASP A 35 30.18 -2.42 -21.39
C ASP A 35 29.32 -2.13 -20.15
N SER A 36 29.05 -3.15 -19.33
CA SER A 36 28.30 -3.02 -18.08
C SER A 36 28.96 -2.04 -17.10
N LEU A 37 30.29 -1.93 -17.10
CA LEU A 37 31.02 -0.95 -16.31
C LEU A 37 30.68 0.47 -16.75
N ASN A 38 30.71 0.71 -18.05
CA ASN A 38 30.49 2.04 -18.63
C ASN A 38 29.04 2.50 -18.36
N VAL A 39 28.07 1.60 -18.54
CA VAL A 39 26.66 1.86 -18.21
C VAL A 39 26.48 2.10 -16.72
N ALA A 40 27.05 1.26 -15.84
CA ALA A 40 26.96 1.46 -14.40
C ALA A 40 27.60 2.78 -13.93
N LYS A 41 28.73 3.18 -14.55
CA LYS A 41 29.37 4.48 -14.33
C LYS A 41 28.49 5.64 -14.77
N SER A 42 27.81 5.54 -15.92
CA SER A 42 26.92 6.61 -16.42
C SER A 42 25.65 6.78 -15.58
N LEU A 43 25.20 5.73 -14.89
CA LEU A 43 24.03 5.79 -13.98
C LEU A 43 24.31 6.53 -12.66
N ARG A 44 25.56 6.91 -12.38
CA ARG A 44 25.91 7.67 -11.17
C ARG A 44 25.41 9.11 -11.22
N ASP A 45 25.27 9.69 -12.41
CA ASP A 45 24.93 11.11 -12.57
C ASP A 45 23.48 11.40 -13.00
N HIS A 46 22.77 10.57 -13.79
CA HIS A 46 21.38 10.89 -14.17
C HIS A 46 20.51 9.67 -14.61
N ASP A 47 19.20 9.94 -14.72
CA ASP A 47 18.07 9.12 -15.27
C ASP A 47 17.41 8.08 -14.35
N CYS A 48 16.82 8.60 -13.29
CA CYS A 48 16.15 7.83 -12.28
C CYS A 48 14.83 8.49 -11.88
N VAL A 49 13.67 7.88 -12.17
CA VAL A 49 12.40 8.35 -11.60
C VAL A 49 12.31 7.80 -10.19
N ARG A 50 12.50 8.68 -9.20
CA ARG A 50 12.24 8.33 -7.80
C ARG A 50 10.74 8.18 -7.62
N GLN A 51 10.28 6.97 -7.29
CA GLN A 51 8.93 6.83 -6.78
C GLN A 51 8.87 7.50 -5.41
N GLU A 52 8.05 8.54 -5.29
CA GLU A 52 7.72 9.11 -3.99
C GLU A 52 7.16 8.00 -3.08
N LYS A 53 7.69 7.94 -1.86
CA LYS A 53 7.34 6.94 -0.86
C LYS A 53 5.96 7.23 -0.25
N ASN A 54 4.91 7.21 -1.05
CA ASN A 54 3.57 6.96 -0.51
C ASN A 54 3.28 5.47 -0.64
N ARG A 55 4.17 4.64 -0.06
CA ARG A 55 3.81 3.27 0.27
C ARG A 55 2.79 3.34 1.39
N GLN A 56 1.54 3.54 1.02
CA GLN A 56 0.43 3.18 1.88
C GLN A 56 0.72 1.73 2.28
N SER A 57 0.89 1.42 3.56
CA SER A 57 1.18 0.07 4.03
C SER A 57 -0.15 -0.67 4.21
N ASN A 58 -0.21 -1.94 3.81
CA ASN A 58 -1.36 -2.81 4.11
C ASN A 58 -1.19 -3.36 5.53
N VAL A 59 -1.38 -2.49 6.54
CA VAL A 59 -1.41 -2.96 7.92
C VAL A 59 -2.83 -3.44 8.21
N ILE A 60 -2.98 -4.76 8.26
CA ILE A 60 -4.14 -5.42 8.87
C ILE A 60 -3.78 -5.57 10.34
N SER A 61 -4.69 -5.23 11.26
CA SER A 61 -4.40 -5.41 12.70
C SER A 61 -4.13 -6.89 13.02
N ASP A 62 -3.31 -7.17 14.02
CA ASP A 62 -2.99 -8.56 14.43
C ASP A 62 -4.25 -9.36 14.80
N SER A 63 -5.23 -8.69 15.39
CA SER A 63 -6.56 -9.25 15.69
C SER A 63 -7.36 -9.63 14.44
N GLU A 64 -7.20 -8.92 13.34
CA GLU A 64 -7.91 -9.19 12.08
C GLU A 64 -7.14 -10.10 11.14
N SER A 65 -5.82 -10.20 11.31
CA SER A 65 -4.96 -11.03 10.47
C SER A 65 -4.92 -12.50 10.88
N GLY A 66 -5.61 -12.89 11.97
CA GLY A 66 -5.62 -14.26 12.49
C GLY A 66 -4.27 -14.74 13.02
N ARG A 67 -3.30 -13.82 13.22
CA ARG A 67 -1.94 -14.12 13.70
C ARG A 67 -1.86 -14.39 15.20
N LEU A 68 -2.88 -13.96 15.95
CA LEU A 68 -3.12 -14.44 17.31
C LEU A 68 -3.73 -15.85 17.15
N GLY A 69 -2.90 -16.87 17.36
CA GLY A 69 -3.22 -18.27 17.08
C GLY A 69 -4.56 -18.74 17.65
N ALA A 70 -5.09 -19.79 17.03
CA ALA A 70 -6.39 -20.42 17.31
C ALA A 70 -6.55 -21.02 18.73
N ASP A 71 -5.67 -20.69 19.67
CA ASP A 71 -5.62 -21.23 21.05
C ASP A 71 -6.04 -20.21 22.12
N VAL A 72 -7.04 -19.38 21.83
CA VAL A 72 -7.79 -18.67 22.90
C VAL A 72 -9.27 -18.88 22.68
N SER A 73 -9.71 -20.11 22.87
CA SER A 73 -11.07 -20.38 23.31
C SER A 73 -11.26 -19.76 24.69
N SER A 74 -11.81 -18.55 24.72
CA SER A 74 -12.81 -18.04 25.67
C SER A 74 -12.55 -16.63 26.21
N TYR A 75 -13.65 -15.88 26.30
CA TYR A 75 -13.85 -14.62 27.06
C TYR A 75 -13.34 -13.31 26.45
N ASN A 76 -13.95 -12.95 25.31
CA ASN A 76 -14.25 -11.59 24.79
C ASN A 76 -13.81 -11.45 23.33
N LYS A 77 -14.63 -11.99 22.41
CA LYS A 77 -14.60 -11.56 21.01
C LYS A 77 -14.85 -10.05 21.01
N ARG A 78 -13.82 -9.25 20.69
CA ARG A 78 -14.00 -7.81 20.47
C ARG A 78 -14.87 -7.65 19.23
N CYS A 79 -16.19 -7.51 19.44
CA CYS A 79 -17.15 -7.33 18.35
C CYS A 79 -17.05 -5.95 17.69
N MET A 80 -16.26 -5.03 18.27
CA MET A 80 -15.95 -3.73 17.70
C MET A 80 -14.51 -3.72 17.15
N ILE A 81 -14.39 -3.46 15.86
CA ILE A 81 -13.13 -3.20 15.15
C ILE A 81 -13.18 -1.80 14.53
N HIS A 82 -12.04 -1.26 14.13
CA HIS A 82 -11.98 0.03 13.42
C HIS A 82 -11.54 -0.21 11.99
N ARG A 83 -12.35 0.22 11.02
CA ARG A 83 -12.06 0.07 9.59
C ARG A 83 -12.32 1.34 8.81
N THR A 84 -11.50 1.55 7.79
CA THR A 84 -11.74 2.57 6.77
C THR A 84 -12.97 2.17 5.97
N GLN A 85 -13.99 3.01 5.96
CA GLN A 85 -15.21 2.77 5.18
C GLN A 85 -15.08 3.39 3.80
N VAL A 86 -15.62 2.70 2.80
CA VAL A 86 -15.62 3.12 1.40
C VAL A 86 -17.05 3.46 0.98
N LYS A 87 -17.25 4.66 0.43
CA LYS A 87 -18.50 5.07 -0.20
C LYS A 87 -18.23 5.37 -1.67
N GLU A 88 -18.91 4.65 -2.55
CA GLU A 88 -18.80 4.85 -3.98
C GLU A 88 -19.97 5.70 -4.49
N THR A 89 -19.65 6.61 -5.39
CA THR A 89 -20.57 7.40 -6.22
C THR A 89 -20.18 7.19 -7.69
N ASP A 90 -20.98 7.66 -8.64
CA ASP A 90 -20.75 7.38 -10.06
C ASP A 90 -19.34 7.81 -10.52
N ASP A 91 -18.88 8.99 -10.09
CA ASP A 91 -17.59 9.55 -10.52
C ASP A 91 -16.48 9.49 -9.45
N LYS A 92 -16.82 9.24 -8.19
CA LYS A 92 -15.87 9.35 -7.06
C LYS A 92 -15.93 8.17 -6.11
N ILE A 93 -14.76 7.86 -5.55
CA ILE A 93 -14.62 6.92 -4.43
C ILE A 93 -14.17 7.71 -3.21
N CYS A 94 -14.97 7.65 -2.16
CA CYS A 94 -14.72 8.34 -0.90
C CYS A 94 -14.33 7.34 0.19
N PHE A 95 -13.31 7.69 0.95
CA PHE A 95 -12.77 6.90 2.06
C PHE A 95 -12.88 7.71 3.34
N THR A 96 -13.26 7.12 4.45
CA THR A 96 -13.22 7.83 5.74
C THR A 96 -11.79 8.26 6.05
N MET A 97 -11.57 9.53 6.41
CA MET A 97 -10.22 10.04 6.71
C MET A 97 -9.56 9.31 7.89
N ARG A 98 -10.37 8.81 8.82
CA ARG A 98 -9.94 7.98 9.94
C ARG A 98 -10.76 6.70 9.99
N PRO A 99 -10.18 5.57 10.44
CA PRO A 99 -10.93 4.34 10.66
C PRO A 99 -12.13 4.54 11.59
N VAL A 100 -13.27 3.95 11.24
CA VAL A 100 -14.53 4.05 11.98
C VAL A 100 -14.93 2.71 12.57
N VAL A 101 -15.71 2.73 13.65
CA VAL A 101 -16.16 1.51 14.32
C VAL A 101 -17.00 0.66 13.36
N SER A 102 -16.70 -0.64 13.31
CA SER A 102 -17.37 -1.65 12.48
C SER A 102 -17.48 -2.95 13.26
N CYS A 103 -18.43 -3.81 12.88
CA CYS A 103 -18.57 -5.13 13.50
C CYS A 103 -17.44 -6.07 13.07
N ALA A 104 -16.88 -6.82 14.01
CA ALA A 104 -16.01 -7.94 13.70
C ALA A 104 -16.79 -9.05 12.98
N SER A 105 -16.07 -9.93 12.26
CA SER A 105 -16.69 -11.07 11.56
C SER A 105 -17.48 -11.95 12.54
N GLY A 106 -18.73 -12.27 12.19
CA GLY A 106 -19.63 -13.07 13.02
C GLY A 106 -20.27 -12.31 14.19
N CYS A 107 -20.09 -10.99 14.30
CA CYS A 107 -20.83 -10.14 15.23
C CYS A 107 -21.87 -9.29 14.47
N THR A 108 -22.98 -8.96 15.15
CA THR A 108 -24.04 -8.10 14.63
C THR A 108 -24.17 -6.83 15.45
N ALA A 109 -24.57 -5.73 14.81
CA ALA A 109 -24.83 -4.48 15.52
C ALA A 109 -26.06 -4.62 16.42
N VAL A 110 -25.95 -4.14 17.67
CA VAL A 110 -27.06 -4.11 18.64
C VAL A 110 -27.64 -2.70 18.78
N GLU A 111 -26.83 -1.68 18.47
CA GLU A 111 -27.20 -0.27 18.57
C GLU A 111 -26.59 0.49 17.39
N THR A 112 -27.30 1.51 16.90
CA THR A 112 -26.80 2.43 15.86
C THR A 112 -26.75 3.84 16.41
N LYS A 113 -25.60 4.51 16.26
CA LYS A 113 -25.43 5.93 16.61
C LYS A 113 -25.02 6.72 15.38
N SER A 114 -25.67 7.86 15.17
CA SER A 114 -25.28 8.81 14.13
C SER A 114 -24.05 9.58 14.56
N LYS A 115 -22.99 9.54 13.75
CA LYS A 115 -21.78 10.32 13.96
C LYS A 115 -21.31 10.88 12.63
N GLU A 116 -20.88 12.13 12.64
CA GLU A 116 -20.30 12.76 11.47
C GLU A 116 -18.86 12.30 11.26
N TYR A 117 -18.55 11.90 10.03
CA TYR A 117 -17.23 11.45 9.62
C TYR A 117 -16.76 12.25 8.42
N LYS A 118 -15.47 12.63 8.43
CA LYS A 118 -14.83 13.27 7.29
C LYS A 118 -14.40 12.23 6.27
N PHE A 119 -14.56 12.54 5.00
CA PHE A 119 -14.18 11.67 3.89
C PHE A 119 -13.12 12.35 3.02
N HIS A 120 -12.16 11.54 2.58
CA HIS A 120 -11.24 11.86 1.49
C HIS A 120 -11.80 11.23 0.20
N CYS A 121 -12.15 12.06 -0.78
CA CYS A 121 -12.72 11.60 -2.05
C CYS A 121 -11.71 11.73 -3.18
N MET A 122 -11.60 10.68 -3.97
CA MET A 122 -10.76 10.63 -5.17
C MET A 122 -11.65 10.43 -6.39
N GLU A 123 -11.27 11.02 -7.53
CA GLU A 123 -11.86 10.67 -8.82
C GLU A 123 -11.69 9.17 -9.10
N LYS A 124 -12.66 8.56 -9.76
CA LYS A 124 -12.66 7.12 -10.06
C LYS A 124 -11.61 6.77 -11.11
N ASN A 125 -10.38 6.60 -10.64
CA ASN A 125 -9.20 6.26 -11.43
C ASN A 125 -8.52 4.98 -10.90
N GLU A 126 -7.45 4.53 -11.57
CA GLU A 126 -6.74 3.30 -11.19
C GLU A 126 -6.21 3.35 -9.74
N ALA A 127 -5.75 4.52 -9.28
CA ALA A 127 -5.24 4.71 -7.93
C ALA A 127 -6.35 4.54 -6.88
N ALA A 128 -7.50 5.17 -7.09
CA ALA A 128 -8.67 5.04 -6.21
C ALA A 128 -9.18 3.59 -6.16
N MET A 129 -9.21 2.91 -7.31
CA MET A 129 -9.60 1.50 -7.41
C MET A 129 -8.60 0.58 -6.69
N LYS A 130 -7.29 0.82 -6.84
CA LYS A 130 -6.24 0.09 -6.11
C LYS A 130 -6.39 0.28 -4.59
N LEU A 131 -6.66 1.50 -4.13
CA LEU A 131 -6.88 1.79 -2.71
C LEU A 131 -8.13 1.09 -2.18
N LYS A 132 -9.27 1.17 -2.89
CA LYS A 132 -10.50 0.45 -2.57
C LYS A 132 -10.23 -1.05 -2.41
N LYS A 133 -9.60 -1.68 -3.39
CA LYS A 133 -9.30 -3.12 -3.38
C LYS A 133 -8.41 -3.54 -2.20
N ARG A 134 -7.55 -2.65 -1.72
CA ARG A 134 -6.69 -2.92 -0.56
C ARG A 134 -7.46 -2.81 0.74
N ILE A 135 -8.35 -1.83 0.87
CA ILE A 135 -9.24 -1.68 2.03
C ILE A 135 -10.20 -2.88 2.15
N GLU A 136 -10.77 -3.33 1.03
CA GLU A 136 -11.60 -4.54 0.97
C GLU A 136 -10.84 -5.81 1.42
N LYS A 137 -9.51 -5.82 1.23
CA LYS A 137 -8.61 -6.89 1.71
C LYS A 137 -8.12 -6.69 3.15
N GLY A 138 -8.62 -5.68 3.86
CA GLY A 138 -8.32 -5.44 5.27
C GLY A 138 -7.30 -4.34 5.54
N ALA A 139 -6.80 -3.62 4.52
CA ALA A 139 -5.94 -2.47 4.76
C ALA A 139 -6.72 -1.35 5.49
N ASN A 140 -6.08 -0.73 6.48
CA ASN A 140 -6.72 0.31 7.28
C ASN A 140 -5.88 1.61 7.29
N PRO A 141 -5.83 2.35 6.17
CA PRO A 141 -5.03 3.57 6.06
C PRO A 141 -5.60 4.71 6.92
N ASP A 142 -4.72 5.56 7.43
CA ASP A 142 -5.08 6.89 7.93
C ASP A 142 -4.88 7.90 6.79
N LEU A 143 -5.95 8.59 6.41
CA LEU A 143 -5.98 9.57 5.31
C LEU A 143 -6.17 10.99 5.83
N SER A 144 -5.85 11.25 7.11
CA SER A 144 -5.97 12.57 7.71
C SER A 144 -4.73 13.47 7.59
N GLN A 145 -3.70 13.01 6.87
CA GLN A 145 -2.45 13.76 6.63
C GLN A 145 -2.57 14.79 5.50
#